data_AF-A0A927CMR3-F1
#
_entry.id   AF-A0A927CMR3-F1
#
_cell.length_a   1.000
_cell.length_b   1.000
_cell.length_c   1.000
_cell.angle_alpha   90.00
_cell.angle_beta   90.00
_cell.angle_gamma   90.00
#
_symmetry.space_group_name_H-M   'P 1'
#
loop_
_entity.id
_entity.type
_entity.pdbx_description
1 polymer ?
#
loop_
_entity_poly.entity_id
_entity_poly.type
_entity_poly.pdbx_seq_one_letter_code
_entity_poly.pdbx_strand_id
1 'polypeptide(L)' 'MLTMLIMIIPIVNIIMMFVWAFGDGNPSKQNYFKASLLWAAIILGLYAIIAIIVFAAAASMSFS' A
#
# COMPACT_ATOMS: atom_id res chain seq x y z
N MET A 1 14.47 -4.59 15.76
CA MET A 1 14.58 -3.36 16.59
C MET A 1 14.92 -2.15 15.71
N LEU A 2 15.98 -2.17 14.90
CA LEU A 2 16.27 -1.08 13.94
C LEU A 2 15.15 -0.81 12.92
N THR A 3 14.45 -1.87 12.49
CA THR A 3 13.29 -1.76 11.60
C THR A 3 12.17 -0.89 12.18
N MET A 4 11.88 -0.98 13.48
CA MET A 4 10.85 -0.15 14.13
C MET A 4 11.27 1.32 14.28
N LEU A 5 12.56 1.59 14.48
CA LEU A 5 13.08 2.96 14.58
C LEU A 5 12.98 3.71 13.23
N ILE A 6 13.21 3.01 12.12
CA ILE A 6 13.10 3.60 10.78
C ILE A 6 11.62 3.83 10.38
N MET A 7 10.70 2.97 10.87
CA MET A 7 9.26 3.12 10.61
C MET A 7 8.64 4.39 11.23
N ILE A 8 9.28 5.03 12.22
CA ILE A 8 8.86 6.32 12.78
C ILE A 8 8.96 7.45 11.76
N ILE A 9 9.87 7.36 10.79
CA ILE A 9 10.01 8.36 9.73
C ILE A 9 9.08 7.94 8.58
N PRO A 10 7.97 8.65 8.32
CA PRO A 10 6.87 8.15 7.48
C PRO A 10 7.30 7.79 6.05
N ILE A 11 8.15 8.62 5.45
CA ILE A 11 8.60 8.45 4.06
C ILE A 11 9.60 7.29 3.96
N VAL A 12 10.50 7.16 4.93
CA VAL A 12 11.54 6.12 4.92
C VAL A 12 10.92 4.74 5.15
N ASN A 13 9.84 4.65 5.93
CA ASN A 13 9.09 3.41 6.11
C ASN A 13 8.62 2.83 4.76
N ILE A 14 7.99 3.67 3.93
CA ILE A 14 7.50 3.26 2.60
C ILE A 14 8.66 2.83 1.70
N ILE A 15 9.73 3.62 1.63
CA ILE A 15 10.91 3.29 0.80
C ILE A 15 11.54 1.97 1.27
N MET A 16 11.68 1.78 2.58
CA MET A 16 12.31 0.57 3.15
C MET A 16 11.48 -0.70 2.94
N MET A 17 10.14 -0.60 2.87
CA MET A 17 9.31 -1.72 2.45
C MET A 17 9.68 -2.22 1.06
N PHE A 18 9.93 -1.33 0.10
CA PHE A 18 10.36 -1.70 -1.25
C PHE A 18 11.80 -2.24 -1.27
N VAL A 19 12.72 -1.61 -0.53
CA VAL A 19 14.12 -2.07 -0.43
C VAL A 19 14.19 -3.48 0.17
N TRP A 20 13.41 -3.79 1.20
CA TRP A 20 13.39 -5.14 1.79
C TRP A 20 12.55 -6.16 1.02
N ALA A 21 11.55 -5.71 0.26
CA ALA A 21 10.79 -6.61 -0.62
C ALA A 21 11.60 -7.04 -1.84
N PHE A 22 12.44 -6.17 -2.41
CA PHE A 22 13.14 -6.42 -3.67
C PHE A 22 14.66 -6.53 -3.57
N GLY A 23 15.28 -6.12 -2.47
CA GLY A 23 16.72 -6.28 -2.24
C GLY A 23 17.07 -7.66 -1.71
N ASP A 24 18.34 -8.05 -1.79
CA ASP A 24 18.84 -9.35 -1.30
C ASP A 24 18.87 -9.45 0.23
N GLY A 25 18.53 -10.62 0.77
CA GLY A 25 18.54 -10.85 2.22
C GLY A 25 17.77 -12.09 2.66
N ASN A 26 17.36 -12.11 3.94
CA ASN A 26 16.63 -13.25 4.51
C ASN A 26 15.28 -13.45 3.79
N PRO A 27 15.02 -14.65 3.22
CA PRO A 27 13.82 -14.90 2.42
C PRO A 27 12.51 -14.77 3.22
N SER A 28 12.53 -15.08 4.51
CA SER A 28 11.34 -14.91 5.38
C SER A 28 10.96 -13.44 5.52
N LYS A 29 11.95 -12.55 5.64
CA LYS A 29 11.74 -11.10 5.73
C LYS A 29 11.26 -10.53 4.39
N GLN A 30 11.88 -10.94 3.28
CA GLN A 30 11.46 -10.52 1.94
C GLN A 30 9.99 -10.91 1.67
N ASN A 31 9.61 -12.15 2.00
CA ASN A 31 8.24 -12.62 1.79
C ASN A 31 7.21 -11.84 2.62
N TYR A 32 7.55 -11.45 3.84
CA TYR A 32 6.69 -10.58 4.65
C TYR A 32 6.42 -9.24 3.95
N PHE A 33 7.45 -8.53 3.50
CA PHE A 33 7.26 -7.22 2.85
C PHE A 33 6.59 -7.31 1.48
N LYS A 34 6.85 -8.38 0.71
CA LYS A 34 6.11 -8.67 -0.53
C LYS A 34 4.62 -8.87 -0.26
N ALA A 35 4.27 -9.65 0.78
CA ALA A 35 2.89 -9.85 1.17
C ALA A 35 2.24 -8.54 1.66
N SER A 36 2.95 -7.73 2.45
CA SER A 36 2.46 -6.42 2.88
C SER A 36 2.19 -5.47 1.71
N LEU A 37 3.06 -5.43 0.71
CA LEU A 37 2.86 -4.65 -0.51
C LEU A 37 1.67 -5.15 -1.34
N LEU A 38 1.50 -6.47 -1.45
CA LEU A 38 0.34 -7.05 -2.12
C LEU A 38 -0.97 -6.67 -1.43
N TRP A 39 -1.02 -6.76 -0.10
CA TRP A 39 -2.17 -6.32 0.68
C TRP A 39 -2.46 -4.82 0.48
N ALA A 40 -1.44 -3.97 0.47
CA ALA A 40 -1.61 -2.54 0.20
C ALA A 40 -2.19 -2.30 -1.20
N ALA A 41 -1.72 -3.02 -2.22
CA ALA A 41 -2.24 -2.93 -3.59
C ALA A 41 -3.71 -3.36 -3.69
N ILE A 42 -4.09 -4.45 -3.02
CA ILE A 42 -5.48 -4.94 -2.97
C ILE A 42 -6.39 -3.88 -2.34
N ILE A 43 -5.99 -3.33 -1.19
CA ILE A 43 -6.75 -2.30 -0.49
C ILE A 43 -6.91 -1.07 -1.37
N LEU A 44 -5.82 -0.59 -1.99
CA LEU A 44 -5.85 0.56 -2.88
C LEU A 44 -6.76 0.33 -4.10
N GLY A 45 -6.73 -0.87 -4.69
CA GLY A 45 -7.63 -1.25 -5.78
C GLY A 45 -9.10 -1.24 -5.38
N LEU A 46 -9.44 -1.78 -4.20
CA LEU A 46 -10.79 -1.74 -3.64
C LEU A 46 -11.26 -0.31 -3.41
N TYR A 47 -10.44 0.54 -2.80
CA TYR A 47 -10.76 1.96 -2.60
C TYR A 47 -10.95 2.69 -3.94
N ALA A 48 -10.13 2.41 -4.95
CA ALA A 48 -10.28 3.00 -6.28
C ALA A 48 -11.63 2.61 -6.92
N ILE A 49 -12.01 1.34 -6.86
CA ILE A 49 -13.31 0.87 -7.39
C ILE A 49 -14.47 1.57 -6.67
N ILE A 50 -14.43 1.60 -5.33
CA ILE A 50 -15.47 2.26 -4.52
C ILE A 50 -15.54 3.76 -4.86
N ALA A 51 -14.40 4.43 -4.95
CA ALA A 51 -14.33 5.85 -5.28
C ALA A 51 -14.92 6.14 -6.67
N ILE A 52 -14.63 5.31 -7.68
CA ILE A 52 -15.22 5.43 -9.02
C ILE A 52 -16.73 5.28 -8.97
N ILE A 53 -17.25 4.28 -8.25
CA ILE A 53 -18.70 4.05 -8.12
C ILE A 53 -19.38 5.23 -7.44
N VAL A 54 -18.83 5.69 -6.31
CA VAL A 54 -19.37 6.83 -5.55
C VAL A 54 -19.34 8.10 -6.37
N PHE A 55 -18.23 8.38 -7.05
CA PHE A 55 -18.09 9.56 -7.90
C PHE A 55 -19.07 9.53 -9.09
N ALA A 56 -19.20 8.38 -9.76
CA ALA A 56 -20.15 8.20 -10.85
C ALA A 56 -21.61 8.39 -10.38
N ALA A 57 -21.97 7.83 -9.22
CA ALA A 57 -23.29 8.01 -8.63
C ALA A 57 -23.56 9.48 -8.27
N ALA A 58 -22.61 10.15 -7.60
CA ALA A 58 -22.74 11.57 -7.25
C ALA A 58 -22.84 12.46 -8.49
N ALA A 59 -22.06 12.18 -9.53
CA ALA A 59 -22.15 12.90 -10.81
C ALA A 59 -23.53 12.71 -11.44
N SER A 60 -24.08 11.50 -11.47
CA SER A 60 -25.41 11.24 -12.03
C SER A 60 -26.53 12.00 -11.30
N MET A 61 -26.42 12.19 -9.99
CA MET A 61 -27.38 12.98 -9.19
C MET A 61 -27.28 14.49 -9.48
N SER A 62 -26.12 14.97 -9.93
CA SER A 62 -25.93 16.39 -10.27
C SER A 62 -26.46 16.78 -11.66
N PHE A 63 -26.71 15.80 -12.53
CA PHE A 63 -27.23 16.01 -13.90
C PHE A 63 -28.72 15.63 -14.07
N SER A 64 -29.40 15.20 -12.99
CA SER A 64 -30.84 14.99 -12.91
C SER A 64 -31.54 16.14 -12.20
#